data_AF-A0A6N7V2S7-F1
#
_entry.id   AF-A0A6N7V2S7-F1
#
_cell.length_a   1.000
_cell.length_b   1.000
_cell.length_c   1.000
_cell.angle_alpha   90.00
_cell.angle_beta   90.00
_cell.angle_gamma   90.00
#
_symmetry.space_group_name_H-M   'P 1'
#
loop_
_entity.id
_entity.type
_entity.pdbx_description
1 polymer ?
#
loop_
_entity_poly.entity_id
_entity_poly.type
_entity_poly.pdbx_seq_one_letter_code
_entity_poly.pdbx_strand_id
1 'polypeptide(L)'
;MLNEDALTMENGCKDEYLSDFFGYFFIRKCMWSTQDTVKSTIANLKKFYRLSKEDYEEFTDTICANKEYWIDCCSEYNDGISEW
;
A
#
# COMPACT_ATOMS: atom_id res chain seq x y z
N MET A 1 15.41 1.30 -1.90
CA MET A 1 14.20 2.14 -2.04
C MET A 1 14.23 3.33 -3.01
N LEU A 2 15.30 4.13 -3.18
CA LEU A 2 15.38 5.08 -4.33
C LEU A 2 16.30 4.61 -5.47
N ASN A 3 16.96 3.46 -5.31
CA ASN A 3 18.00 2.96 -6.22
C ASN A 3 17.68 1.54 -6.76
N GLU A 4 16.42 1.11 -6.71
CA GLU A 4 15.99 -0.17 -7.27
C GLU A 4 15.20 0.07 -8.54
N ASP A 5 15.37 -0.82 -9.52
CA ASP A 5 14.64 -0.76 -10.78
C ASP A 5 13.13 -0.80 -10.53
N ALA A 6 12.38 -0.07 -11.34
CA ALA A 6 10.93 -0.06 -11.23
C ALA A 6 10.36 -1.48 -11.47
N LEU A 7 9.52 -1.92 -10.54
CA LEU A 7 8.79 -3.18 -10.69
C LEU A 7 7.76 -3.07 -11.82
N THR A 8 7.45 -4.20 -12.43
CA THR A 8 6.27 -4.31 -13.28
C THR A 8 5.00 -4.16 -12.44
N MET A 9 3.87 -3.87 -13.09
CA MET A 9 2.58 -3.69 -12.40
C MET A 9 2.19 -4.95 -11.61
N GLU A 10 2.41 -6.12 -12.21
CA GLU A 10 2.07 -7.42 -11.64
C GLU A 10 2.91 -7.69 -10.39
N ASN A 11 4.23 -7.45 -10.46
CA ASN A 11 5.10 -7.64 -9.31
C ASN A 11 4.80 -6.63 -8.21
N GLY A 12 4.58 -5.35 -8.54
CA GLY A 12 4.26 -4.32 -7.54
C GLY A 12 2.95 -4.55 -6.78
N CYS A 13 2.08 -5.43 -7.27
CA CYS A 13 0.82 -5.81 -6.62
C CYS A 13 0.93 -7.03 -5.69
N LYS A 14 2.10 -7.65 -5.57
CA LYS A 14 2.31 -8.76 -4.63
C LYS A 14 2.35 -8.25 -3.19
N ASP A 15 1.98 -9.12 -2.27
CA ASP A 15 1.88 -8.84 -0.83
C ASP A 15 3.12 -8.17 -0.24
N GLU A 16 4.31 -8.67 -0.59
CA GLU A 16 5.59 -8.13 -0.09
C GLU A 16 5.78 -6.64 -0.43
N TYR A 17 5.44 -6.24 -1.66
CA TYR A 17 5.64 -4.87 -2.15
C TYR A 17 4.51 -3.95 -1.75
N LEU A 18 3.27 -4.45 -1.68
CA LEU A 18 2.15 -3.67 -1.15
C LEU A 18 2.33 -3.38 0.33
N SER A 19 2.82 -4.35 1.09
CA SER A 19 3.09 -4.18 2.51
C SER A 19 4.25 -3.20 2.76
N ASP A 20 5.32 -3.26 1.97
CA ASP A 20 6.40 -2.26 2.06
C ASP A 20 5.90 -0.86 1.63
N PHE A 21 5.12 -0.79 0.56
CA PHE A 21 4.58 0.48 0.08
C PHE A 21 3.63 1.11 1.10
N PHE A 22 2.56 0.43 1.50
CA PHE A 22 1.55 0.99 2.38
C PHE A 22 1.95 0.98 3.86
N GLY A 23 2.74 0.01 4.31
CA GLY A 23 3.21 -0.10 5.70
C GLY A 23 4.43 0.78 6.01
N TYR A 24 5.22 1.17 5.00
CA TYR A 24 6.44 1.95 5.22
C TYR A 24 6.54 3.18 4.31
N PHE A 25 6.68 2.99 2.99
CA PHE A 25 7.03 4.10 2.08
C PHE A 25 5.97 5.20 2.06
N PHE A 26 4.72 4.81 1.84
CA PHE A 26 3.61 5.73 1.65
C PHE A 26 3.34 6.54 2.92
N ILE A 27 3.40 5.91 4.10
CA ILE A 27 3.18 6.60 5.37
C ILE A 27 4.34 7.56 5.69
N ARG A 28 5.59 7.12 5.48
CA ARG A 28 6.78 7.85 5.99
C ARG A 28 7.44 8.79 4.99
N LYS A 29 7.32 8.50 3.70
CA LYS A 29 8.03 9.22 2.62
C LYS A 29 7.09 10.03 1.76
N CYS A 30 5.83 9.60 1.58
CA CYS A 30 4.82 10.47 1.00
C CYS A 30 4.32 11.42 2.09
N MET A 31 4.92 12.61 2.13
CA MET A 31 4.59 13.67 3.09
C MET A 31 3.07 13.89 3.16
N TRP A 32 2.52 13.98 4.38
CA TRP A 32 1.09 14.21 4.66
C TRP A 32 0.14 13.05 4.34
N SER A 33 0.64 11.81 4.31
CA SER A 33 -0.25 10.65 4.25
C SER A 33 -1.21 10.62 5.45
N THR A 34 -2.47 10.33 5.16
CA THR A 34 -3.55 10.17 6.13
C THR A 34 -4.26 8.85 5.83
N GLN A 35 -5.09 8.39 6.76
CA GLN A 35 -5.92 7.21 6.55
C GLN A 35 -6.78 7.33 5.27
N ASP A 36 -7.23 8.54 4.92
CA ASP A 36 -8.01 8.79 3.72
C ASP A 36 -7.15 8.77 2.44
N THR A 37 -5.89 9.21 2.50
CA THR A 37 -4.99 9.07 1.34
C THR A 37 -4.59 7.62 1.11
N VAL A 38 -4.44 6.80 2.17
CA VAL A 38 -4.25 5.35 2.06
C VAL A 38 -5.45 4.70 1.36
N LYS A 39 -6.67 4.95 1.88
CA LYS A 39 -7.92 4.40 1.31
C LYS A 39 -8.13 4.81 -0.15
N SER A 40 -7.94 6.09 -0.46
CA SER A 40 -8.12 6.59 -1.83
C SER A 40 -7.07 6.07 -2.80
N THR A 41 -5.82 5.89 -2.34
CA THR A 41 -4.76 5.27 -3.15
C THR A 41 -5.10 3.81 -3.45
N ILE A 42 -5.51 3.02 -2.45
CA ILE A 42 -6.00 1.65 -2.65
C ILE A 42 -7.14 1.61 -3.68
N ALA A 43 -8.12 2.51 -3.58
CA ALA A 43 -9.23 2.59 -4.51
C ALA A 43 -8.77 2.93 -5.94
N ASN A 44 -7.80 3.84 -6.08
CA ASN A 44 -7.21 4.19 -7.37
C ASN A 44 -6.44 3.00 -7.96
N LEU A 45 -5.65 2.26 -7.17
CA LEU A 45 -4.95 1.06 -7.64
C LEU A 45 -5.94 0.04 -8.21
N LYS A 46 -7.00 -0.30 -7.45
CA LYS A 46 -8.08 -1.19 -7.92
C LYS A 46 -8.74 -0.72 -9.21
N LYS A 47 -8.86 0.59 -9.40
CA LYS A 47 -9.52 1.17 -10.58
C LYS A 47 -8.64 1.18 -11.82
N PHE A 48 -7.34 1.44 -11.66
CA PHE A 48 -6.44 1.72 -12.79
C PHE A 48 -5.55 0.55 -13.17
N TYR A 49 -5.34 -0.41 -12.28
CA TYR A 49 -4.45 -1.53 -12.55
C TYR A 49 -5.13 -2.54 -13.46
N ARG A 50 -4.40 -2.96 -14.50
CA ARG A 50 -4.85 -3.92 -15.52
C ARG A 50 -4.08 -5.22 -15.33
N LEU A 51 -4.53 -6.00 -14.37
CA LEU A 51 -3.96 -7.30 -14.02
C LEU A 51 -4.68 -8.44 -14.74
N SER A 52 -4.07 -9.63 -14.77
CA SER A 52 -4.81 -10.84 -15.11
C SER A 52 -5.89 -11.10 -14.05
N LYS A 53 -6.85 -11.99 -14.34
CA LYS A 53 -7.89 -12.32 -13.36
C LYS A 53 -7.30 -12.87 -12.06
N GLU A 54 -6.35 -13.80 -12.19
CA GLU A 54 -5.67 -14.47 -11.08
C GLU A 54 -4.87 -13.46 -10.24
N ASP A 55 -4.07 -12.61 -10.89
CA ASP A 55 -3.29 -11.59 -10.20
C ASP A 55 -4.20 -10.54 -9.52
N TYR A 56 -5.34 -10.20 -10.14
CA TYR A 56 -6.30 -9.25 -9.56
C TYR A 56 -6.99 -9.82 -8.32
N GLU A 57 -7.34 -11.12 -8.34
CA GLU A 57 -7.93 -11.81 -7.18
C GLU A 57 -6.93 -11.80 -6.00
N GLU A 58 -5.69 -12.23 -6.24
CA GLU A 58 -4.61 -12.20 -5.24
C GLU A 58 -4.39 -10.78 -4.69
N PHE A 59 -4.27 -9.79 -5.57
CA PHE A 59 -4.15 -8.38 -5.22
C PHE A 59 -5.28 -7.91 -4.29
N THR A 60 -6.53 -8.27 -4.60
CA THR A 60 -7.68 -7.87 -3.78
C THR A 60 -7.74 -8.58 -2.44
N ASP A 61 -7.31 -9.85 -2.38
CA ASP A 61 -7.25 -10.64 -1.15
C ASP A 61 -6.20 -10.06 -0.19
N THR A 62 -5.01 -9.74 -0.71
CA THR A 62 -3.96 -9.03 0.03
C THR A 62 -4.46 -7.70 0.61
N ILE A 63 -5.15 -6.88 -0.20
CA ILE A 63 -5.73 -5.64 0.30
C ILE A 63 -6.78 -5.92 1.37
N CYS A 64 -7.62 -6.93 1.18
CA CYS A 64 -8.67 -7.25 2.15
C CYS A 64 -8.08 -7.66 3.50
N ALA A 65 -7.00 -8.44 3.50
CA ALA A 65 -6.30 -8.89 4.70
C ALA A 65 -5.59 -7.75 5.44
N ASN A 66 -4.96 -6.83 4.70
CA ASN A 66 -4.00 -5.88 5.29
C ASN A 66 -4.48 -4.42 5.39
N LYS A 67 -5.57 -4.02 4.70
CA LYS A 67 -5.97 -2.60 4.63
C LYS A 67 -6.16 -1.91 5.97
N GLU A 68 -6.75 -2.60 6.95
CA GLU A 68 -7.01 -2.01 8.27
C GLU A 68 -5.69 -1.78 9.01
N TYR A 69 -4.77 -2.75 8.95
CA TYR A 69 -3.43 -2.61 9.50
C TYR A 69 -2.69 -1.40 8.91
N TRP A 70 -2.69 -1.23 7.59
CA TRP A 70 -2.04 -0.07 6.96
C TRP A 70 -2.68 1.27 7.35
N ILE A 71 -4.00 1.30 7.52
CA ILE A 71 -4.74 2.48 7.98
C ILE A 71 -4.37 2.81 9.43
N ASP A 72 -4.26 1.80 10.29
CA ASP A 72 -3.88 1.97 11.69
C ASP A 72 -2.43 2.43 11.83
N CYS A 73 -1.49 1.82 11.09
CA CYS A 73 -0.10 2.28 11.03
C CYS A 73 0.01 3.75 10.60
N CYS A 74 -0.83 4.19 9.65
CA CYS A 74 -0.84 5.58 9.24
C CYS A 74 -1.34 6.50 10.36
N SER A 75 -2.33 6.08 11.14
CA SER A 75 -2.82 6.83 12.30
C SER A 75 -1.76 6.92 13.39
N GLU A 76 -1.20 5.78 13.79
CA GLU A 76 -0.18 5.70 14.85
C GLU A 76 1.06 6.53 14.51
N TYR A 77 1.47 6.53 13.23
CA TYR A 77 2.58 7.36 12.77
C TYR A 77 2.25 8.86 12.88
N ASN A 78 1.04 9.26 12.46
CA ASN A 78 0.60 10.66 12.51
C ASN A 78 0.39 11.16 13.95
N ASP A 79 -0.05 10.27 14.86
CA ASP A 79 -0.22 10.57 16.28
C ASP A 79 1.10 10.56 17.06
N GLY A 80 2.22 10.19 16.42
CA GLY A 80 3.54 10.09 17.06
C GLY A 80 3.67 8.93 18.04
N ILE A 81 2.78 7.93 17.93
CA ILE A 81 2.72 6.74 18.80
C ILE A 81 3.60 5.61 18.25
N SER A 82 3.82 5.60 16.93
CA SER A 82 4.58 4.54 16.25
C SER A 82 6.00 4.38 16.81
N GLU A 83 6.34 3.18 17.31
CA GLU A 83 7.67 2.85 17.87
C GLU A 83 8.77 2.63 16.83
N TRP A 84 8.48 2.90 15.55
CA TRP A 84 9.28 2.46 14.39
C TRP A 84 9.88 3.61 13.61
#